data_AF-A0A4S8LMR4-F1
#
_entry.id   AF-A0A4S8LMR4-F1
#
_cell.length_a   1.000
_cell.length_b   1.000
_cell.length_c   1.000
_cell.angle_alpha   90.00
_cell.angle_beta   90.00
_cell.angle_gamma   90.00
#
_symmetry.space_group_name_H-M   'P 1'
#
loop_
_entity.id
_entity.type
_entity.pdbx_description
1 polymer ?
#
loop_
_entity_poly.entity_id
_entity_poly.type
_entity_poly.pdbx_seq_one_letter_code
_entity_poly.pdbx_strand_id
1 'polypeptide(L)'
;MVFGTVNAILDSYTRPSWKCGFTVWILQLTWQLSSFLSFCIALNLQLVVVHRVNGQRMEKFYVIGSCLVSLCTTIPPYAAGQYGWDPLENDCWYSSDNPDEQRAWKIGSQLLWLLLTALGEIIACLVVFIYIIKHQVYSINLIRLTDRT
;
A
#
# COMPACT_ATOMS: atom_id res chain seq x y z
N MET A 1 -5.12 3.38 -11.68
CA MET A 1 -4.89 4.04 -13.00
C MET A 1 -3.61 4.87 -13.02
N VAL A 2 -3.37 5.77 -12.06
CA VAL A 2 -2.17 6.63 -12.03
C VAL A 2 -0.86 5.83 -12.03
N PHE A 3 -0.79 4.72 -11.30
CA PHE A 3 0.41 3.87 -11.30
C PHE A 3 0.79 3.34 -12.70
N GLY A 4 -0.17 2.81 -13.45
CA GLY A 4 0.07 2.28 -14.80
C GLY A 4 0.49 3.36 -15.81
N THR A 5 -0.10 4.56 -15.71
CA THR A 5 0.29 5.68 -16.58
C THR A 5 1.69 6.19 -16.28
N VAL A 6 2.07 6.25 -15.01
CA VAL A 6 3.39 6.77 -14.60
C VAL A 6 4.50 5.78 -15.00
N ASN A 7 4.27 4.47 -14.88
CA ASN A 7 5.22 3.45 -15.36
C ASN A 7 5.40 3.53 -16.89
N ALA A 8 4.33 3.73 -17.66
CA ALA A 8 4.44 3.89 -19.11
C ALA A 8 5.22 5.16 -19.51
N ILE A 9 5.17 6.21 -18.69
CA ILE A 9 5.91 7.45 -18.92
C ILE A 9 7.40 7.30 -18.55
N LEU A 10 7.73 6.47 -17.54
CA LEU A 10 9.13 6.19 -17.16
C LEU A 10 9.93 5.66 -18.36
N ASP A 11 9.40 4.64 -19.03
CA ASP A 11 10.03 3.96 -20.18
C ASP A 11 10.26 4.88 -21.40
N SER A 12 9.58 6.03 -21.44
CA SER A 12 9.74 7.01 -22.52
C SER A 12 10.92 7.97 -22.30
N TYR A 13 11.49 8.03 -21.10
CA TYR A 13 12.66 8.87 -20.84
C TYR A 13 13.92 8.15 -21.30
N THR A 14 14.68 8.78 -22.19
CA THR A 14 15.97 8.26 -22.71
C THR A 14 17.15 9.14 -22.28
N ARG A 15 16.91 10.15 -21.44
CA ARG A 15 17.91 11.14 -21.02
C ARG A 15 17.78 11.52 -19.55
N PRO A 16 18.91 11.79 -18.87
CA PRO A 16 18.90 12.31 -17.50
C PRO A 16 18.21 13.68 -17.50
N SER A 17 17.10 13.76 -16.76
CA SER A 17 16.33 14.99 -16.61
C SER A 17 15.75 15.06 -15.21
N TRP A 18 15.55 16.28 -14.69
CA TRP A 18 14.80 16.49 -13.43
C TRP A 18 13.41 15.81 -13.45
N LYS A 19 12.78 15.75 -14.63
CA LYS A 19 11.45 15.14 -14.82
C LYS A 19 11.46 13.64 -14.52
N CYS A 20 12.58 12.96 -14.75
CA CYS A 20 12.80 11.56 -14.44
C CYS A 20 12.61 11.30 -12.93
N GLY A 21 13.36 11.98 -12.07
CA GLY A 21 13.27 11.82 -10.61
C GLY A 21 11.92 12.23 -10.03
N PHE A 22 11.29 13.28 -10.57
CA PHE A 22 9.94 13.68 -10.16
C PHE A 22 8.87 12.63 -10.52
N THR A 23 9.00 11.99 -11.69
CA THR A 23 8.07 10.94 -12.13
C THR A 23 8.20 9.69 -11.25
N VAL A 24 9.43 9.31 -10.88
CA VAL A 24 9.70 8.22 -9.91
C VAL A 24 9.11 8.53 -8.54
N TRP A 25 9.21 9.78 -8.09
CA TRP A 25 8.59 10.19 -6.82
C TRP A 25 7.07 10.04 -6.85
N ILE A 26 6.39 10.48 -7.92
CA ILE A 26 4.93 10.29 -8.07
C ILE A 26 4.57 8.80 -8.11
N LEU A 27 5.36 8.00 -8.83
CA LEU A 27 5.19 6.55 -8.88
C LEU A 27 5.23 5.95 -7.48
N GLN A 28 6.25 6.33 -6.71
CA GLN A 28 6.46 5.80 -5.38
C GLN A 28 5.40 6.26 -4.38
N LEU A 29 5.01 7.54 -4.45
CA LEU A 29 3.93 8.09 -3.65
C LEU A 29 2.62 7.34 -3.91
N THR A 30 2.29 7.11 -5.18
CA THR A 30 1.06 6.42 -5.58
C THR A 30 1.07 4.96 -5.11
N TRP A 31 2.21 4.28 -5.23
CA TRP A 31 2.36 2.89 -4.76
C TRP A 31 2.14 2.78 -3.25
N GLN A 32 2.81 3.64 -2.47
CA GLN A 32 2.67 3.62 -1.02
C GLN A 32 1.27 4.00 -0.57
N LEU A 33 0.70 5.06 -1.16
CA LEU A 33 -0.66 5.46 -0.85
C LEU A 33 -1.67 4.33 -1.15
N SER A 34 -1.51 3.64 -2.29
CA SER A 34 -2.36 2.50 -2.63
C SER A 34 -2.24 1.37 -1.61
N SER A 35 -1.02 1.04 -1.15
CA SER A 35 -0.80 -0.02 -0.17
C SER A 35 -1.42 0.30 1.19
N PHE A 36 -1.24 1.53 1.68
CA PHE A 36 -1.85 1.96 2.95
C PHE A 36 -3.38 2.01 2.88
N LEU A 37 -3.95 2.50 1.78
CA LEU A 37 -5.40 2.53 1.60
C LEU A 37 -6.00 1.11 1.54
N SER A 38 -5.37 0.17 0.84
CA SER A 38 -5.79 -1.23 0.82
C SER A 38 -5.80 -1.84 2.22
N PHE A 39 -4.73 -1.61 2.99
CA PHE A 39 -4.68 -2.06 4.39
C PHE A 39 -5.79 -1.43 5.25
N CYS A 40 -6.07 -0.13 5.09
CA CYS A 40 -7.16 0.53 5.79
C CYS A 40 -8.54 -0.04 5.41
N ILE A 41 -8.75 -0.41 4.15
CA ILE A 41 -9.99 -1.07 3.70
C ILE A 41 -10.14 -2.43 4.40
N ALA A 42 -9.08 -3.24 4.43
CA ALA A 42 -9.09 -4.54 5.10
C ALA A 42 -9.37 -4.40 6.62
N LEU A 43 -8.73 -3.43 7.28
CA LEU A 43 -9.00 -3.11 8.68
C LEU A 43 -10.44 -2.62 8.91
N ASN A 44 -10.97 -1.77 8.04
CA ASN A 44 -12.33 -1.27 8.17
C ASN A 44 -13.35 -2.41 8.07
N LEU A 45 -13.15 -3.33 7.10
CA LEU A 45 -13.97 -4.53 6.99
C LEU A 45 -13.90 -5.37 8.28
N GLN A 46 -12.70 -5.56 8.85
CA GLN A 46 -12.53 -6.26 10.11
C GLN A 46 -13.25 -5.58 11.28
N LEU A 47 -13.16 -4.27 11.40
CA LEU A 47 -13.83 -3.48 12.46
C LEU A 47 -15.35 -3.52 12.33
N VAL A 48 -15.89 -3.38 11.12
CA VAL A 48 -17.34 -3.40 10.89
C VAL A 48 -17.92 -4.79 11.09
N VAL A 49 -17.27 -5.83 10.55
CA VAL A 49 -17.79 -7.21 10.58
C VAL A 49 -17.65 -7.84 11.96
N VAL A 50 -16.48 -7.71 12.59
CA VAL A 50 -16.17 -8.39 13.86
C VAL A 50 -16.60 -7.55 15.06
N HIS A 51 -16.28 -6.25 15.05
CA HIS A 51 -16.49 -5.38 16.21
C HIS A 51 -17.76 -4.51 16.12
N ARG A 52 -18.47 -4.53 14.97
CA ARG A 52 -19.68 -3.73 14.70
C ARG A 52 -19.49 -2.22 14.98
N VAL A 53 -18.28 -1.72 14.76
CA VAL A 53 -17.95 -0.29 14.93
C VAL A 53 -18.39 0.50 13.69
N ASN A 54 -18.88 1.72 13.89
CA ASN A 54 -19.27 2.61 12.79
C ASN A 54 -18.02 3.13 12.02
N GLY A 55 -17.76 2.55 10.84
CA GLY A 55 -16.59 2.86 10.01
C GLY A 55 -16.58 4.26 9.38
N GLN A 56 -17.75 4.92 9.24
CA GLN A 56 -17.85 6.20 8.50
C GLN A 56 -17.07 7.35 9.14
N ARG A 57 -16.95 7.38 10.47
CA ARG A 57 -16.19 8.43 11.16
C ARG A 57 -14.67 8.19 11.09
N MET A 58 -14.26 6.92 10.98
CA MET A 58 -12.86 6.51 10.95
C MET A 58 -12.23 6.67 9.57
N GLU A 59 -13.03 6.61 8.51
CA GLU A 59 -12.59 6.76 7.12
C GLU A 59 -11.74 8.02 6.88
N LYS A 60 -12.17 9.17 7.42
CA LYS A 60 -11.43 10.43 7.29
C LYS A 60 -10.03 10.35 7.90
N PHE A 61 -9.89 9.67 9.04
CA PHE A 61 -8.60 9.49 9.70
C PHE A 61 -7.70 8.53 8.93
N TYR A 62 -8.28 7.48 8.32
CA TYR A 62 -7.51 6.55 7.48
C TYR A 62 -6.94 7.24 6.25
N VAL A 63 -7.75 8.04 5.54
CA VAL A 63 -7.30 8.77 4.35
C VAL A 63 -6.20 9.77 4.71
N ILE A 64 -6.42 10.61 5.72
CA ILE A 64 -5.44 11.61 6.15
C ILE A 64 -4.15 10.93 6.63
N GLY A 65 -4.25 9.89 7.45
CA GLY A 65 -3.11 9.13 7.93
C GLY A 65 -2.30 8.48 6.80
N SER A 66 -2.98 7.88 5.82
CA SER A 66 -2.34 7.24 4.66
C SER A 66 -1.62 8.24 3.77
N CYS A 67 -2.22 9.43 3.57
CA CYS A 67 -1.56 10.52 2.86
C CYS A 67 -0.32 11.03 3.61
N LEU A 68 -0.40 11.22 4.93
CA LEU A 68 0.72 11.70 5.73
C LEU A 68 1.87 10.69 5.75
N VAL A 69 1.58 9.41 5.98
CA VAL A 69 2.63 8.37 6.04
C VAL A 69 3.26 8.15 4.66
N SER A 70 2.47 8.16 3.58
CA SER A 70 3.03 8.04 2.22
C SER A 70 3.92 9.24 1.84
N LEU A 71 3.57 10.47 2.25
CA LEU A 71 4.43 11.63 2.07
C LEU A 71 5.70 11.54 2.93
N CYS A 72 5.58 11.23 4.22
CA CYS A 72 6.71 11.10 5.13
C CYS A 72 7.72 10.03 4.71
N THR A 73 7.30 8.99 4.00
CA THR A 73 8.18 7.91 3.53
C THR A 73 8.82 8.19 2.17
N THR A 74 8.19 9.03 1.34
CA THR A 74 8.66 9.34 -0.03
C THR A 74 9.39 10.68 -0.15
N ILE A 75 9.16 11.63 0.76
CA ILE A 75 9.85 12.92 0.79
C ILE A 75 11.34 12.77 1.14
N PRO A 76 11.77 11.99 2.16
CA PRO A 76 13.19 11.85 2.51
C PRO A 76 14.08 11.38 1.35
N PRO A 77 13.75 10.30 0.61
CA PRO A 77 14.56 9.88 -0.53
C PRO A 77 14.53 10.90 -1.69
N TYR A 78 13.44 11.66 -1.84
CA TYR A 78 13.36 12.75 -2.81
C TYR A 78 14.26 13.93 -2.45
N ALA A 79 14.20 14.38 -1.19
CA ALA A 79 15.03 15.47 -0.67
C ALA A 79 16.52 15.13 -0.65
N ALA A 80 16.85 13.85 -0.43
CA ALA A 80 18.22 13.33 -0.50
C ALA A 80 18.73 13.13 -1.94
N GLY A 81 17.95 13.50 -2.97
CA GLY A 81 18.35 13.42 -4.38
C GLY A 81 18.59 11.99 -4.88
N GLN A 82 18.01 10.99 -4.21
CA GLN A 82 18.26 9.58 -4.51
C GLN A 82 17.50 9.10 -5.76
N TYR A 83 16.53 9.88 -6.24
CA TYR A 83 15.78 9.58 -7.46
C TYR A 83 16.47 10.20 -8.67
N GLY A 84 16.80 9.38 -9.66
CA GLY A 84 17.52 9.83 -10.84
C GLY A 84 17.60 8.77 -11.93
N TRP A 85 18.36 9.11 -12.97
CA TRP A 85 18.62 8.22 -14.10
C TRP A 85 19.60 7.11 -13.68
N ASP A 86 19.23 5.85 -13.88
CA ASP A 86 20.12 4.72 -13.68
C ASP A 86 20.69 4.26 -15.04
N PRO A 87 22.00 4.44 -15.30
CA PRO A 87 22.62 4.03 -16.56
C PRO A 87 22.71 2.51 -16.72
N LEU A 88 22.51 1.73 -15.65
CA LEU A 88 22.56 0.27 -15.71
C LEU A 88 21.26 -0.30 -16.28
N GLU A 89 20.13 0.25 -15.85
CA GLU A 89 18.78 -0.20 -16.26
C GLU A 89 18.26 0.59 -17.47
N ASN A 90 18.94 1.69 -17.86
CA ASN A 90 18.48 2.68 -18.84
C ASN A 90 17.07 3.21 -18.54
N ASP A 91 16.73 3.30 -17.26
CA ASP A 91 15.43 3.78 -16.79
C ASP A 91 15.61 4.71 -15.58
N CYS A 92 14.54 5.45 -15.29
CA CYS A 92 14.41 6.35 -14.17
C CYS A 92 14.10 5.58 -12.88
N TRP A 93 15.07 5.50 -11.97
CA TRP A 93 14.86 4.82 -10.69
C TRP A 93 15.68 5.47 -9.56
N TYR A 94 16.56 4.70 -8.91
CA TYR A 94 17.43 5.15 -7.84
C TYR A 94 18.85 5.36 -8.38
N SER A 95 19.25 6.60 -8.57
CA SER A 95 20.61 6.96 -8.99
C SER A 95 21.43 7.24 -7.72
N SER A 96 22.12 6.22 -7.21
CA SER A 96 23.08 6.43 -6.12
C SER A 96 24.39 5.74 -6.46
N ASP A 97 25.51 6.46 -6.32
CA ASP A 97 26.85 5.92 -6.57
C ASP A 97 27.24 4.80 -5.58
N ASN A 98 26.58 4.73 -4.41
CA ASN A 98 26.85 3.74 -3.37
C ASN A 98 25.74 2.65 -3.30
N PRO A 99 26.07 1.37 -3.55
CA PRO A 99 25.06 0.30 -3.54
C PRO A 99 24.46 0.04 -2.15
N ASP A 100 25.20 0.29 -1.07
CA ASP A 100 24.73 0.07 0.31
C ASP A 100 23.72 1.14 0.75
N GLU A 101 23.94 2.40 0.37
CA GLU A 101 22.98 3.48 0.61
C GLU A 101 21.69 3.25 -0.19
N GLN A 102 21.82 2.83 -1.46
CA GLN A 102 20.67 2.46 -2.29
C GLN A 102 19.79 1.41 -1.62
N ARG A 103 20.40 0.37 -1.03
CA ARG A 103 19.69 -0.71 -0.34
C ARG A 103 19.00 -0.19 0.92
N ALA A 104 19.67 0.63 1.72
CA ALA A 104 19.07 1.22 2.92
C ALA A 104 17.86 2.09 2.57
N TRP A 105 17.96 2.92 1.52
CA TRP A 105 16.84 3.73 1.06
C TRP A 105 15.69 2.90 0.53
N LYS A 106 15.96 1.88 -0.30
CA LYS A 106 14.93 0.94 -0.82
C LYS A 106 14.20 0.23 0.33
N ILE A 107 14.95 -0.23 1.34
CA ILE A 107 14.36 -0.94 2.49
C ILE A 107 13.54 0.00 3.38
N GLY A 108 14.12 1.14 3.75
CA GLY A 108 13.52 2.07 4.71
C GLY A 108 12.33 2.87 4.15
N SER A 109 12.34 3.16 2.85
CA SER A 109 11.24 3.92 2.21
C SER A 109 10.17 3.04 1.59
N GLN A 110 10.47 1.77 1.25
CA GLN A 110 9.56 0.91 0.50
C GLN A 110 9.29 -0.44 1.17
N LEU A 111 10.32 -1.29 1.22
CA LEU A 111 10.14 -2.72 1.50
C LEU A 111 9.54 -2.95 2.89
N LEU A 112 10.02 -2.21 3.90
CA LEU A 112 9.55 -2.35 5.27
C LEU A 112 8.06 -2.01 5.38
N TRP A 113 7.62 -0.90 4.79
CA TRP A 113 6.24 -0.45 4.84
C TRP A 113 5.30 -1.36 4.08
N LEU A 114 5.71 -1.80 2.89
CA LEU A 114 4.94 -2.74 2.07
C LEU A 114 4.75 -4.09 2.77
N LEU A 115 5.80 -4.59 3.45
CA LEU A 115 5.71 -5.84 4.18
C LEU A 115 4.78 -5.73 5.39
N LEU A 116 4.83 -4.59 6.11
CA LEU A 116 3.93 -4.34 7.24
C LEU A 116 2.46 -4.25 6.81
N THR A 117 2.16 -3.51 5.74
CA THR A 117 0.78 -3.40 5.22
C THR A 117 0.27 -4.73 4.69
N ALA A 118 1.11 -5.48 3.96
CA ALA A 118 0.74 -6.79 3.43
C ALA A 118 0.45 -7.81 4.54
N LEU A 119 1.31 -7.90 5.56
CA LEU A 119 1.07 -8.78 6.71
C LEU A 119 -0.21 -8.39 7.47
N GLY A 120 -0.42 -7.08 7.68
CA GLY A 120 -1.62 -6.58 8.32
C GLY A 120 -2.88 -6.91 7.54
N GLU A 121 -2.85 -6.78 6.21
CA GLU A 121 -3.96 -7.12 5.32
C GLU A 121 -4.27 -8.63 5.37
N ILE A 122 -3.24 -9.49 5.31
CA ILE A 122 -3.41 -10.94 5.42
C ILE A 122 -4.09 -11.30 6.74
N ILE A 123 -3.63 -10.74 7.85
CA ILE A 123 -4.20 -11.00 9.18
C ILE A 123 -5.67 -10.53 9.24
N ALA A 124 -5.95 -9.31 8.78
CA ALA A 124 -7.30 -8.76 8.79
C ALA A 124 -8.27 -9.60 7.95
N CYS A 125 -7.85 -9.99 6.74
CA CYS A 125 -8.61 -10.83 5.84
C CYS A 125 -8.86 -12.23 6.44
N LEU A 126 -7.85 -12.86 7.03
CA LEU A 126 -8.01 -14.17 7.69
C LEU A 126 -9.02 -14.11 8.84
N VAL A 127 -8.95 -13.08 9.68
CA VAL A 127 -9.88 -12.90 10.80
C VAL A 127 -11.32 -12.73 10.30
N VAL A 128 -11.54 -11.87 9.30
CA VAL A 128 -12.86 -11.67 8.70
C VAL A 128 -13.38 -12.96 8.06
N PHE A 129 -12.53 -13.67 7.33
CA PHE A 129 -12.90 -14.91 6.65
C PHE A 129 -13.35 -15.99 7.63
N ILE A 130 -12.58 -16.21 8.71
CA ILE A 130 -12.93 -17.16 9.78
C ILE A 130 -14.24 -16.76 10.45
N TYR A 131 -14.43 -15.46 10.73
CA TYR A 131 -15.64 -14.96 11.37
C TYR A 131 -16.89 -15.19 10.49
N ILE A 132 -16.80 -14.88 9.19
CA ILE A 132 -17.89 -15.08 8.24
C ILE A 132 -18.22 -16.57 8.12
N ILE A 133 -17.24 -17.45 7.97
CA ILE A 133 -17.49 -18.90 7.88
C ILE A 133 -18.19 -19.41 9.14
N LYS A 134 -17.69 -19.05 10.33
CA LYS A 134 -18.30 -19.46 11.60
C LYS A 134 -19.76 -19.00 11.70
N HIS A 135 -20.02 -17.75 11.30
CA HIS A 135 -21.37 -17.20 11.30
C HIS A 135 -22.29 -17.90 10.28
N GLN A 136 -21.82 -18.15 9.06
CA GLN A 136 -22.57 -18.86 8.02
C GLN A 136 -22.94 -20.28 8.46
N VAL A 137 -21.99 -21.03 9.02
CA VAL A 137 -22.24 -22.40 9.52
C VAL A 137 -23.26 -22.39 10.66
N TYR A 138 -23.17 -21.43 11.59
CA TYR A 138 -24.15 -21.29 12.67
C TYR A 138 -25.56 -20.99 12.11
N SER A 139 -25.68 -20.04 11.18
CA SER A 139 -26.96 -19.69 10.55
C SER A 139 -27.58 -20.87 9.80
N ILE A 140 -26.79 -21.64 9.04
CA ILE A 140 -27.28 -22.83 8.31
C ILE A 140 -27.79 -23.89 9.27
N ASN A 141 -27.07 -24.15 10.37
CA ASN A 141 -27.49 -25.13 11.36
C ASN A 141 -28.79 -24.71 12.07
N LEU A 142 -28.97 -23.41 12.32
CA LEU A 142 -30.20 -22.88 12.91
C LEU A 142 -31.40 -23.07 11.98
N ILE A 143 -31.24 -22.75 10.69
CA ILE A 143 -32.31 -22.93 9.68
C ILE A 143 -32.71 -24.41 9.59
N ARG A 144 -31.74 -25.33 9.60
CA ARG A 144 -32.02 -26.78 9.58
C ARG A 144 -32.75 -27.30 10.82
N LEU A 145 -32.58 -26.64 11.98
CA LEU A 145 -33.31 -27.02 13.19
C LEU A 145 -34.77 -26.55 13.15
N THR A 146 -35.02 -25.35 12.63
CA THR A 146 -36.38 -24.83 12.45
C THR A 146 -37.20 -25.61 11.42
N ASP A 147 -36.56 -26.13 10.36
CA ASP A 147 -37.25 -26.91 9.31
C ASP A 147 -37.63 -28.35 9.76
N ARG A 148 -37.13 -28.79 10.92
CA ARG A 148 -37.39 -30.14 11.47
C ARG A 148 -38.55 -30.17 12.48
N THR A 149 -39.00 -29.01 12.98
CA THR A 149 -40.10 -28.88 13.95
C THR A 149 -41.40 -28.50 13.27
#